data_AF-A0A519C6V6-F1
#
_entry.id   AF-A0A519C6V6-F1
#
_cell.length_a   1.000
_cell.length_b   1.000
_cell.length_c   1.000
_cell.angle_alpha   90.00
_cell.angle_beta   90.00
_cell.angle_gamma   90.00
#
_symmetry.space_group_name_H-M   'P 1'
#
loop_
_entity.id
_entity.type
_entity.pdbx_description
1 polymer ?
#
loop_
_entity_poly.entity_id
_entity_poly.type
_entity_poly.pdbx_seq_one_letter_code
_entity_poly.pdbx_strand_id
1 'polypeptide(L)'
;MGIFDGTAMKEDIVSRLMIGETDLQTSQYLDRLVELSQLEEAEHQFLIEPFDRSVALVFQMFQSSDLDPWDVDLSAFLKMFNKRIDEAENIDLPTCGRLVRMAWAILRGQASTLIERQERALIEDEEEDTWDFHDTWETEFSDEDYNFSATVLSGQASDVLPSMFEGRIHRDEGRPVTLGELLMGLQAAGRLSEEQRLREQIAKERREAHERARAQFKGSIHVEDLEADLCRTWNVLRDRTMDDSGMVNLGEIVELLKQQSLEKGYSDDEASAEAQVTALVSSLFLTHRGYVDLTQEPGKNGLISLQNLHQDDTDFLSLSERLNPKSELLGGVIADV
;
A
#
# COMPACT_ATOMS: atom_id res chain seq x y z
N MET A 1 17.68 17.02 40.12
CA MET A 1 17.20 15.62 40.02
C MET A 1 15.70 15.65 40.21
N GLY A 2 14.94 15.71 39.12
CA GLY A 2 13.50 15.48 39.16
C GLY A 2 13.29 13.98 39.21
N ILE A 3 12.67 13.47 40.27
CA ILE A 3 12.21 12.09 40.32
C ILE A 3 11.16 11.96 39.23
N PHE A 4 11.37 11.03 38.28
CA PHE A 4 10.40 10.77 37.23
C PHE A 4 9.10 10.26 37.86
N ASP A 5 8.01 11.00 37.65
CA ASP A 5 6.67 10.63 38.10
C ASP A 5 5.81 10.32 36.87
N GLY A 6 5.39 9.06 36.74
CA GLY A 6 4.52 8.61 35.65
C GLY A 6 3.19 9.36 35.61
N THR A 7 2.72 9.91 36.74
CA THR A 7 1.50 10.73 36.78
C THR A 7 1.71 12.10 36.12
N ALA A 8 2.86 12.74 36.33
CA ALA A 8 3.20 14.01 35.68
C ALA A 8 3.34 13.84 34.16
N MET A 9 3.90 12.72 33.70
CA MET A 9 3.96 12.37 32.28
C MET A 9 2.57 12.17 31.68
N LYS A 10 1.67 11.46 32.40
CA LYS A 10 0.27 11.29 31.97
C LYS A 10 -0.43 12.66 31.86
N GLU A 11 -0.29 13.53 32.84
CA GLU A 11 -0.88 14.87 32.83
C GLU A 11 -0.37 15.72 31.65
N ASP A 12 0.93 15.65 31.33
CA ASP A 12 1.49 16.32 30.15
C ASP A 12 0.90 15.78 28.84
N ILE A 13 0.85 14.46 28.67
CA ILE A 13 0.26 13.84 27.47
C ILE A 13 -1.22 14.22 27.36
N VAL A 14 -1.98 14.15 28.45
CA VAL A 14 -3.38 14.56 28.48
C VAL A 14 -3.52 16.02 28.11
N SER A 15 -2.71 16.93 28.68
CA SER A 15 -2.76 18.36 28.35
C SER A 15 -2.53 18.64 26.85
N ARG A 16 -1.67 17.84 26.19
CA ARG A 16 -1.42 17.91 24.75
C ARG A 16 -2.56 17.32 23.94
N LEU A 17 -3.16 16.23 24.41
CA LEU A 17 -4.29 15.56 23.76
C LEU A 17 -5.60 16.32 23.92
N MET A 18 -5.76 17.19 24.93
CA MET A 18 -6.96 18.02 25.12
C MET A 18 -7.19 19.06 24.01
N ILE A 19 -6.24 19.19 23.08
CA ILE A 19 -6.41 19.96 21.83
C ILE A 19 -7.16 19.11 20.76
N GLY A 20 -7.30 17.80 20.95
CA GLY A 20 -8.06 16.87 20.10
C GLY A 20 -9.10 16.03 20.87
N GLU A 21 -9.93 15.27 20.15
CA GLU A 21 -10.87 14.32 20.75
C GLU A 21 -10.09 13.15 21.38
N THR A 22 -10.29 12.91 22.68
CA THR A 22 -9.66 11.80 23.38
C THR A 22 -10.45 10.52 23.17
N ASP A 23 -9.90 9.60 22.38
CA ASP A 23 -10.46 8.26 22.23
C ASP A 23 -10.39 7.48 23.56
N LEU A 24 -11.44 6.73 23.88
CA LEU A 24 -11.50 5.83 25.06
C LEU A 24 -10.34 4.82 25.09
N GLN A 25 -9.86 4.40 23.92
CA GLN A 25 -8.71 3.49 23.79
C GLN A 25 -7.40 4.17 24.25
N THR A 26 -7.26 5.46 23.98
CA THR A 26 -6.08 6.23 24.37
C THR A 26 -6.05 6.42 25.89
N SER A 27 -7.19 6.67 26.53
CA SER A 27 -7.22 6.78 28.00
C SER A 27 -6.84 5.47 28.70
N GLN A 28 -7.34 4.33 28.22
CA GLN A 28 -6.97 3.01 28.75
C GLN A 28 -5.47 2.72 28.58
N TYR A 29 -4.90 3.12 27.45
CA TYR A 29 -3.47 3.01 27.23
C TYR A 29 -2.65 3.89 28.17
N LEU A 30 -3.07 5.13 28.41
CA LEU A 30 -2.39 6.02 29.36
C LEU A 30 -2.43 5.48 30.79
N ASP A 31 -3.54 4.87 31.20
CA ASP A 31 -3.63 4.18 32.50
C ASP A 31 -2.65 3.00 32.57
N ARG A 32 -2.58 2.20 31.50
CA ARG A 32 -1.61 1.10 31.38
C ARG A 32 -0.15 1.59 31.41
N LEU A 33 0.15 2.76 30.82
CA LEU A 33 1.49 3.35 30.89
C LEU A 33 1.88 3.76 32.31
N VAL A 34 0.94 4.31 33.08
CA VAL A 34 1.19 4.65 34.49
C VAL A 34 1.49 3.38 35.29
N GLU A 35 0.72 2.31 35.08
CA GLU A 35 1.00 1.02 35.71
C GLU A 35 2.40 0.50 35.35
N LEU A 36 2.77 0.51 34.06
CA LEU A 36 4.08 0.07 33.60
C LEU A 36 5.23 0.94 34.11
N SER A 37 5.01 2.24 34.32
CA SER A 37 6.03 3.15 34.86
C SER A 37 6.37 2.89 36.33
N GLN A 38 5.45 2.24 37.07
CA GLN A 38 5.60 1.93 38.49
C GLN A 38 6.22 0.54 38.73
N LEU A 39 6.33 -0.29 37.71
CA LEU A 39 6.94 -1.61 37.81
C LEU A 39 8.45 -1.49 38.04
N GLU A 40 9.00 -2.37 38.89
CA GLU A 40 10.43 -2.40 39.17
C GLU A 40 11.21 -3.12 38.06
N GLU A 41 12.50 -2.79 37.91
CA GLU A 41 13.38 -3.26 36.82
C GLU A 41 13.32 -4.77 36.55
N ALA A 42 13.13 -5.59 37.59
CA ALA A 42 13.08 -7.05 37.48
C ALA A 42 11.75 -7.60 36.92
N GLU A 43 10.65 -6.85 37.00
CA GLU A 43 9.31 -7.33 36.64
C GLU A 43 9.03 -7.20 35.13
N HIS A 44 9.76 -6.33 34.43
CA HIS A 44 9.59 -6.06 33.01
C HIS A 44 9.93 -7.26 32.09
N GLN A 45 10.86 -8.12 32.51
CA GLN A 45 11.20 -9.34 31.76
C GLN A 45 10.07 -10.38 31.80
N PHE A 46 9.20 -10.33 32.82
CA PHE A 46 8.08 -11.26 33.00
C PHE A 46 6.78 -10.81 32.32
N LEU A 47 6.77 -9.63 31.70
CA LEU A 47 5.59 -9.15 30.96
C LEU A 47 5.24 -10.13 29.83
N ILE A 48 3.97 -10.51 29.76
CA ILE A 48 3.46 -11.48 28.78
C ILE A 48 3.40 -10.86 27.38
N GLU A 49 3.00 -9.59 27.29
CA GLU A 49 2.87 -8.91 26.00
C GLU A 49 4.20 -8.32 25.53
N PRO A 50 4.64 -8.62 24.28
CA PRO A 50 5.91 -8.14 23.74
C PRO A 50 5.91 -6.62 23.50
N PHE A 51 4.73 -6.03 23.33
CA PHE A 51 4.54 -4.59 23.20
C PHE A 51 4.79 -3.86 24.52
N ASP A 52 4.19 -4.31 25.62
CA ASP A 52 4.44 -3.75 26.96
C ASP A 52 5.91 -3.84 27.34
N ARG A 53 6.58 -4.92 26.94
CA ARG A 53 8.03 -5.05 27.15
C ARG A 53 8.83 -3.98 26.41
N SER A 54 8.40 -3.59 25.20
CA SER A 54 9.04 -2.50 24.45
C SER A 54 8.85 -1.14 25.12
N VAL A 55 7.66 -0.88 25.69
CA VAL A 55 7.37 0.32 26.47
C VAL A 55 8.21 0.37 27.74
N ALA A 56 8.26 -0.74 28.48
CA ALA A 56 9.06 -0.90 29.69
C ALA A 56 10.55 -0.66 29.43
N LEU A 57 11.08 -1.15 28.31
CA LEU A 57 12.48 -0.93 27.92
C LEU A 57 12.79 0.56 27.78
N VAL A 58 11.87 1.34 27.19
CA VAL A 58 11.99 2.78 27.08
C VAL A 58 12.00 3.43 28.45
N PHE A 59 11.05 3.08 29.34
CA PHE A 59 11.05 3.59 30.73
C PHE A 59 12.34 3.28 31.47
N GLN A 60 12.85 2.05 31.34
CA GLN A 60 14.12 1.66 31.92
C GLN A 60 15.26 2.56 31.45
N MET A 61 15.26 3.02 30.20
CA MET A 61 16.31 3.93 29.71
C MET A 61 16.25 5.26 30.44
N PHE A 62 15.07 5.87 30.58
CA PHE A 62 14.93 7.15 31.27
C PHE A 62 15.13 7.06 32.79
N GLN A 63 14.96 5.88 33.40
CA GLN A 63 15.25 5.68 34.83
C GLN A 63 16.75 5.43 35.11
N SER A 64 17.45 4.73 34.23
CA SER A 64 18.84 4.29 34.47
C SER A 64 19.92 5.12 33.77
N SER A 65 19.54 5.92 32.77
CA SER A 65 20.46 6.84 32.09
C SER A 65 20.07 8.28 32.39
N ASP A 66 21.05 9.19 32.41
CA ASP A 66 20.87 10.63 32.60
C ASP A 66 20.22 11.30 31.36
N LEU A 67 19.13 10.71 30.84
CA LEU A 67 18.31 11.29 29.78
C LEU A 67 17.17 12.09 30.40
N ASP A 68 16.93 13.30 29.90
CA ASP A 68 15.80 14.11 30.35
C ASP A 68 14.49 13.62 29.69
N PRO A 69 13.44 13.28 30.47
CA PRO A 69 12.13 12.93 29.91
C PRO A 69 11.43 14.06 29.15
N TRP A 70 11.80 15.32 29.43
CA TRP A 70 11.17 16.51 28.87
C TRP A 70 11.92 17.11 27.69
N ASP A 71 13.18 16.72 27.49
CA ASP A 71 14.01 17.09 26.36
C ASP A 71 14.92 15.92 25.95
N VAL A 72 14.37 15.05 25.10
CA VAL A 72 15.05 13.80 24.74
C VAL A 72 16.06 14.04 23.62
N ASP A 73 17.35 13.83 23.90
CA ASP A 73 18.35 13.67 22.84
C ASP A 73 18.09 12.36 22.06
N LEU A 74 17.40 12.49 20.93
CA LEU A 74 17.06 11.39 20.05
C LEU A 74 18.29 10.64 19.53
N SER A 75 19.44 11.30 19.40
CA SER A 75 20.66 10.69 18.89
C SER A 75 21.31 9.76 19.91
N ALA A 76 21.39 10.19 21.17
CA ALA A 76 21.86 9.39 22.29
C ALA A 76 20.86 8.27 22.59
N PHE A 77 19.57 8.59 22.58
CA PHE A 77 18.48 7.64 22.76
C PHE A 77 18.56 6.49 21.74
N LEU A 78 18.67 6.78 20.43
CA LEU A 78 18.73 5.74 19.40
C LEU A 78 19.93 4.80 19.56
N LYS A 79 21.10 5.32 19.96
CA LYS A 79 22.30 4.49 20.19
C LYS A 79 22.09 3.54 21.37
N MET A 80 21.58 4.06 22.49
CA MET A 80 21.33 3.29 23.70
C MET A 80 20.19 2.28 23.49
N PHE A 81 19.15 2.68 22.77
CA PHE A 81 17.99 1.85 22.47
C PHE A 81 18.35 0.68 21.57
N ASN A 82 19.13 0.89 20.49
CA ASN A 82 19.61 -0.20 19.64
C ASN A 82 20.45 -1.22 20.42
N LYS A 83 21.37 -0.74 21.28
CA LYS A 83 22.18 -1.64 22.11
C LYS A 83 21.31 -2.49 23.04
N ARG A 84 20.27 -1.91 23.64
CA ARG A 84 19.35 -2.64 24.52
C ARG A 84 18.43 -3.60 23.79
N ILE A 85 18.02 -3.28 22.56
CA ILE A 85 17.26 -4.22 21.72
C ILE A 85 18.09 -5.47 21.43
N ASP A 86 19.38 -5.32 21.16
CA ASP A 86 20.27 -6.46 20.86
C ASP A 86 20.43 -7.40 22.07
N GLU A 87 20.37 -6.86 23.29
CA GLU A 87 20.53 -7.61 24.55
C GLU A 87 19.23 -8.25 25.03
N ALA A 88 18.06 -7.77 24.58
CA ALA A 88 16.78 -8.14 25.15
C ALA A 88 16.00 -9.13 24.27
N GLU A 89 15.48 -10.19 24.91
CA GLU A 89 14.75 -11.25 24.22
C GLU A 89 13.23 -11.01 24.18
N ASN A 90 12.59 -11.49 23.10
CA ASN A 90 11.13 -11.54 22.93
C ASN A 90 10.43 -10.14 22.94
N ILE A 91 11.06 -9.15 22.32
CA ILE A 91 10.51 -7.81 22.07
C ILE A 91 9.75 -7.76 20.74
N ASP A 92 8.74 -6.89 20.64
CA ASP A 92 8.06 -6.54 19.39
C ASP A 92 8.94 -5.72 18.43
N LEU A 93 9.82 -6.40 17.70
CA LEU A 93 10.76 -5.81 16.73
C LEU A 93 10.08 -4.92 15.67
N PRO A 94 8.94 -5.30 15.04
CA PRO A 94 8.22 -4.42 14.13
C PRO A 94 7.85 -3.06 14.71
N THR A 95 7.37 -3.03 15.96
CA THR A 95 6.95 -1.79 16.64
C THR A 95 8.18 -0.97 17.06
N CYS A 96 9.23 -1.62 17.57
CA CYS A 96 10.51 -0.95 17.87
C CYS A 96 11.17 -0.35 16.63
N GLY A 97 11.18 -1.07 15.50
CA GLY A 97 11.74 -0.55 14.25
C GLY A 97 10.99 0.68 13.72
N ARG A 98 9.67 0.74 13.96
CA ARG A 98 8.86 1.93 13.66
C ARG A 98 9.13 3.09 14.61
N LEU A 99 9.41 2.82 15.89
CA LEU A 99 9.90 3.84 16.82
C LEU A 99 11.21 4.43 16.32
N VAL A 100 12.17 3.58 15.93
CA VAL A 100 13.46 4.03 15.35
C VAL A 100 13.22 4.90 14.12
N ARG A 101 12.31 4.48 13.22
CA ARG A 101 11.95 5.27 12.04
C ARG A 101 11.31 6.61 12.39
N MET A 102 10.47 6.66 13.42
CA MET A 102 9.84 7.89 13.90
C MET A 102 10.89 8.86 14.43
N ALA A 103 11.77 8.39 15.33
CA ALA A 103 12.87 9.19 15.86
C ALA A 103 13.78 9.72 14.74
N TRP A 104 14.07 8.89 13.74
CA TRP A 104 14.81 9.33 12.55
C TRP A 104 14.05 10.38 11.72
N ALA A 105 12.74 10.22 11.54
CA ALA A 105 11.92 11.19 10.80
C ALA A 105 11.91 12.56 11.51
N ILE A 106 11.85 12.57 12.84
CA ILE A 106 11.92 13.79 13.64
C ILE A 106 13.32 14.42 13.51
N LEU A 107 14.38 13.65 13.70
CA LEU A 107 15.77 14.12 13.52
C LEU A 107 15.99 14.69 12.11
N ARG A 108 15.46 14.04 11.09
CA ARG A 108 15.53 14.52 9.70
C ARG A 108 14.78 15.85 9.53
N GLY A 109 13.61 15.99 10.15
CA GLY A 109 12.84 17.24 10.16
C GLY A 109 13.57 18.37 10.89
N GLN A 110 14.19 18.08 12.03
CA GLN A 110 15.05 19.03 12.75
C GLN A 110 16.25 19.44 11.90
N ALA A 111 16.91 18.50 11.23
CA ALA A 111 18.01 18.81 10.33
C ALA A 111 17.57 19.61 9.10
N SER A 112 16.42 19.29 8.50
CA SER A 112 15.92 20.04 7.33
C SER A 112 15.52 21.46 7.70
N THR A 113 14.85 21.67 8.84
CA THR A 113 14.52 23.01 9.32
C THR A 113 15.77 23.82 9.66
N LEU A 114 16.83 23.18 10.16
CA LEU A 114 18.12 23.83 10.37
C LEU A 114 18.76 24.27 9.04
N ILE A 115 18.72 23.41 8.02
CA ILE A 115 19.23 23.73 6.67
C ILE A 115 18.41 24.86 6.03
N GLU A 116 17.07 24.79 6.04
CA GLU A 116 16.21 25.84 5.49
C GLU A 116 16.44 27.19 6.15
N ARG A 117 16.68 27.20 7.47
CA ARG A 117 17.03 28.42 8.21
C ARG A 117 18.41 28.95 7.82
N GLN A 118 19.39 28.07 7.64
CA GLN A 118 20.72 28.47 7.17
C GLN A 118 20.66 29.05 5.76
N GLU A 119 19.92 28.42 4.84
CA GLU A 119 19.71 28.91 3.49
C GLU A 119 19.03 30.29 3.51
N ARG A 120 18.02 30.49 4.37
CA ARG A 120 17.38 31.81 4.53
C ARG A 120 18.34 32.88 5.04
N ALA A 121 19.16 32.56 6.05
CA ALA A 121 20.15 33.50 6.57
C ALA A 121 21.18 33.90 5.49
N LEU A 122 21.62 32.95 4.65
CA LEU A 122 22.53 33.25 3.55
C LEU A 122 21.89 34.14 2.47
N ILE A 123 20.59 33.97 2.20
CA ILE A 123 19.85 34.83 1.27
C ILE A 123 19.65 36.23 1.85
N GLU A 124 19.32 36.34 3.15
CA GLU A 124 19.23 37.64 3.84
C GLU A 124 20.59 38.37 3.83
N ASP A 125 21.71 37.67 4.04
CA ASP A 125 23.06 38.24 3.91
C ASP A 125 23.36 38.71 2.47
N GLU A 126 22.96 37.95 1.43
CA GLU A 126 23.11 38.36 0.01
C GLU A 126 22.20 39.55 -0.37
N GLU A 127 20.99 39.64 0.20
CA GLU A 127 20.09 40.79 0.05
C GLU A 127 20.63 42.02 0.81
N GLU A 128 21.31 41.82 1.95
CA GLU A 128 22.01 42.88 2.69
C GLU A 128 23.20 43.46 1.90
N ASP A 129 23.94 42.61 1.17
CA ASP A 129 24.95 43.04 0.18
C ASP A 129 24.35 43.72 -1.06
N THR A 130 23.04 43.56 -1.31
CA THR A 130 22.28 44.21 -2.39
C THR A 130 21.61 45.52 -1.93
N TRP A 131 21.93 46.02 -0.73
CA TRP A 131 21.61 47.41 -0.39
C TRP A 131 22.37 48.31 -1.37
N ASP A 132 21.59 48.83 -2.32
CA ASP A 132 21.99 49.81 -3.31
C ASP A 132 22.89 50.83 -2.61
N PHE A 133 24.17 50.84 -3.01
CA PHE A 133 25.24 51.68 -2.50
C PHE A 133 24.91 53.13 -2.89
N HIS A 134 23.83 53.67 -2.35
CA HIS A 134 23.46 55.05 -2.52
C HIS A 134 24.35 55.86 -1.60
N ASP A 135 25.40 56.37 -2.23
CA ASP A 135 26.47 57.23 -1.76
C ASP A 135 25.96 58.33 -0.80
N THR A 136 25.79 57.98 0.47
CA THR A 136 25.66 58.93 1.58
C THR A 136 26.62 58.48 2.67
N TRP A 137 27.90 58.63 2.38
CA TRP A 137 29.04 58.51 3.32
C TRP A 137 29.03 59.57 4.44
N GLU A 138 27.86 60.08 4.80
CA GLU A 138 27.63 60.97 5.94
C GLU A 138 26.42 60.45 6.73
N THR A 139 26.52 59.23 7.24
CA THR A 139 25.68 58.83 8.37
C THR A 139 26.28 59.49 9.61
N GLU A 140 25.61 60.50 10.16
CA GLU A 140 25.95 61.05 11.48
C GLU A 140 25.90 59.89 12.48
N PHE A 141 27.06 59.35 12.85
CA PHE A 141 27.14 58.43 13.98
C PHE A 141 26.57 59.16 15.19
N SER A 142 25.60 58.54 15.86
CA SER A 142 25.10 59.12 17.10
C SER A 142 26.25 59.12 18.12
N ASP A 143 26.29 60.13 19.00
CA ASP A 143 27.28 60.17 20.08
C ASP A 143 27.22 58.89 20.95
N GLU A 144 26.06 58.22 21.02
CA GLU A 144 25.90 56.94 21.71
C GLU A 144 26.66 55.79 21.03
N ASP A 145 26.64 55.71 19.70
CA ASP A 145 27.35 54.68 18.93
C ASP A 145 28.88 54.85 19.01
N TYR A 146 29.34 56.10 18.97
CA TYR A 146 30.75 56.43 19.16
C TYR A 146 31.21 56.06 20.58
N ASN A 147 30.42 56.39 21.59
CA ASN A 147 30.74 56.07 22.99
C ASN A 147 30.75 54.56 23.23
N PHE A 148 29.82 53.81 22.63
CA PHE A 148 29.81 52.35 22.73
C PHE A 148 31.08 51.72 22.17
N SER A 149 31.44 52.06 20.92
CA SER A 149 32.64 51.54 20.26
C SER A 149 33.94 51.94 20.97
N ALA A 150 34.04 53.18 21.47
CA ALA A 150 35.17 53.63 22.28
C ALA A 150 35.27 52.88 23.62
N THR A 151 34.14 52.57 24.26
CA THR A 151 34.10 51.83 25.55
C THR A 151 34.50 50.35 25.35
N VAL A 152 34.15 49.77 24.20
CA VAL A 152 34.57 48.42 23.80
C VAL A 152 36.06 48.38 23.48
N LEU A 153 36.56 49.32 22.67
CA LEU A 153 37.98 49.40 22.29
C LEU A 153 38.91 49.70 23.48
N SER A 154 38.44 50.47 24.45
CA SER A 154 39.18 50.76 25.68
C SER A 154 39.09 49.62 26.72
N GLY A 155 38.33 48.57 26.45
CA GLY A 155 38.17 47.40 27.33
C GLY A 155 37.30 47.65 28.57
N GLN A 156 36.69 48.83 28.69
CA GLN A 156 35.83 49.18 29.83
C GLN A 156 34.46 48.49 29.79
N ALA A 157 34.08 47.92 28.64
CA ALA A 157 32.85 47.15 28.47
C ALA A 157 33.02 45.64 28.72
N SER A 158 34.17 45.16 29.22
CA SER A 158 34.45 43.72 29.39
C SER A 158 33.42 42.97 30.23
N ASP A 159 32.77 43.65 31.18
CA ASP A 159 31.81 43.04 32.11
C ASP A 159 30.40 42.96 31.52
N VAL A 160 30.07 43.83 30.55
CA VAL A 160 28.74 43.89 29.91
C VAL A 160 28.70 43.07 28.62
N LEU A 161 29.81 42.98 27.90
CA LEU A 161 29.92 42.26 26.63
C LEU A 161 29.49 40.78 26.72
N PRO A 162 29.90 39.99 27.73
CA PRO A 162 29.44 38.60 27.88
C PRO A 162 27.91 38.51 27.89
N SER A 163 27.23 39.37 28.67
CA SER A 163 25.76 39.37 28.75
C SER A 163 25.07 39.80 27.44
N MET A 164 25.72 40.62 26.62
CA MET A 164 25.23 41.04 25.29
C MET A 164 25.34 39.92 24.24
N PHE A 165 26.31 39.03 24.38
CA PHE A 165 26.51 37.86 23.51
C PHE A 165 25.82 36.60 24.02
N GLU A 166 25.52 36.51 25.31
CA GLU A 166 24.84 35.38 25.96
C GLU A 166 23.38 35.21 25.47
N GLY A 167 22.79 36.26 24.88
CA GLY A 167 21.42 36.25 24.35
C GLY A 167 21.26 36.05 22.84
N ARG A 168 22.33 36.05 22.03
CA ARG A 168 22.19 36.08 20.55
C ARG A 168 22.35 34.73 19.83
N ILE A 169 22.45 33.63 20.57
CA ILE A 169 22.48 32.28 19.97
C ILE A 169 21.76 31.23 20.81
N HIS A 170 20.64 31.58 21.44
CA HIS A 170 19.60 30.59 21.70
C HIS A 170 18.62 30.71 20.53
N ARG A 171 19.01 30.11 19.40
CA ARG A 171 18.13 29.99 18.24
C ARG A 171 16.93 29.16 18.70
N ASP A 172 15.70 29.55 18.36
CA ASP A 172 14.49 28.78 18.71
C ASP A 172 14.58 27.37 18.10
N GLU A 173 15.24 26.45 18.79
CA GLU A 173 15.19 25.04 18.52
C GLU A 173 13.72 24.65 18.56
N GLY A 174 13.28 23.88 17.56
CA GLY A 174 11.89 23.40 17.53
C GLY A 174 11.53 22.75 18.87
N ARG A 175 10.25 22.80 19.24
CA ARG A 175 9.75 22.27 20.52
C ARG A 175 10.42 20.93 20.87
N PRO A 176 10.99 20.78 22.07
CA PRO A 176 11.74 19.59 22.45
C PRO A 176 10.82 18.37 22.43
N VAL A 177 11.37 17.25 21.97
CA VAL A 177 10.65 15.97 21.89
C VAL A 177 10.61 15.37 23.28
N THR A 178 9.42 15.04 23.77
CA THR A 178 9.26 14.44 25.10
C THR A 178 9.10 12.94 25.04
N LEU A 179 9.38 12.28 26.17
CA LEU A 179 9.10 10.86 26.37
C LEU A 179 7.63 10.52 26.07
N GLY A 180 6.70 11.42 26.42
CA GLY A 180 5.29 11.27 26.11
C GLY A 180 5.01 11.15 24.62
N GLU A 181 5.69 11.93 23.78
CA GLU A 181 5.55 11.86 22.33
C GLU A 181 6.13 10.57 21.75
N LEU A 182 7.25 10.11 22.30
CA LEU A 182 7.85 8.82 21.90
C LEU A 182 6.92 7.64 22.23
N LEU A 183 6.29 7.64 23.41
CA LEU A 183 5.39 6.57 23.84
C LEU A 183 4.02 6.60 23.15
N MET A 184 3.51 7.79 22.82
CA MET A 184 2.34 7.94 21.96
C MET A 184 2.64 7.48 20.52
N GLY A 185 3.81 7.82 20.00
CA GLY A 185 4.24 7.34 18.70
C GLY A 185 4.48 5.83 18.67
N LEU A 186 4.94 5.24 19.78
CA LEU A 186 5.06 3.79 19.94
C LEU A 186 3.68 3.11 19.93
N GLN A 187 2.68 3.69 20.59
CA GLN A 187 1.29 3.23 20.53
C GLN A 187 0.75 3.25 19.10
N ALA A 188 0.96 4.35 18.37
CA ALA A 188 0.54 4.49 16.98
C ALA A 188 1.25 3.46 16.08
N ALA A 189 2.54 3.21 16.32
CA ALA A 189 3.31 2.20 15.62
C ALA A 189 2.78 0.78 15.89
N GLY A 190 2.41 0.47 17.13
CA GLY A 190 1.82 -0.80 17.55
C GLY A 190 0.47 -1.05 16.88
N ARG A 191 -0.46 -0.08 16.96
CA ARG A 191 -1.77 -0.16 16.30
C ARG A 191 -1.66 -0.46 14.80
N LEU A 192 -0.76 0.24 14.12
CA LEU A 192 -0.52 0.04 12.69
C LEU A 192 0.17 -1.32 12.39
N SER A 193 0.87 -1.91 13.36
CA SER A 193 1.54 -3.23 13.22
C SER A 193 0.49 -4.33 13.34
N GLU A 194 -0.38 -4.23 14.34
CA GLU A 194 -1.54 -5.10 14.50
C GLU A 194 -2.47 -5.04 13.29
N GLU A 195 -2.75 -3.85 12.77
CA GLU A 195 -3.57 -3.69 11.58
C GLU A 195 -2.96 -4.40 10.36
N GLN A 196 -1.63 -4.34 10.19
CA GLN A 196 -0.95 -5.08 9.12
C GLN A 196 -1.04 -6.59 9.33
N ARG A 197 -0.84 -7.08 10.55
CA ARG A 197 -0.98 -8.50 10.88
C ARG A 197 -2.39 -9.02 10.58
N LEU A 198 -3.42 -8.24 10.93
CA LEU A 198 -4.81 -8.56 10.60
C LEU A 198 -5.04 -8.58 9.09
N ARG A 199 -4.53 -7.59 8.36
CA ARG A 199 -4.63 -7.55 6.89
C ARG A 199 -3.95 -8.75 6.24
N GLU A 200 -2.80 -9.18 6.73
CA GLU A 200 -2.08 -10.36 6.25
C GLU A 200 -2.84 -11.66 6.51
N GLN A 201 -3.44 -11.80 7.71
CA GLN A 201 -4.29 -12.94 8.04
C GLN A 201 -5.50 -13.00 7.11
N ILE A 202 -6.21 -11.89 6.92
CA ILE A 202 -7.33 -11.79 5.98
C ILE A 202 -6.87 -12.11 4.55
N ALA A 203 -5.72 -11.61 4.12
CA ALA A 203 -5.18 -11.91 2.79
C ALA A 203 -4.86 -13.40 2.62
N LYS A 204 -4.32 -14.05 3.66
CA LYS A 204 -4.04 -15.49 3.66
C LYS A 204 -5.33 -16.30 3.59
N GLU A 205 -6.31 -15.99 4.43
CA GLU A 205 -7.62 -16.65 4.42
C GLU A 205 -8.32 -16.49 3.06
N ARG A 206 -8.24 -15.29 2.46
CA ARG A 206 -8.75 -15.05 1.11
C ARG A 206 -8.04 -15.91 0.07
N ARG A 207 -6.71 -16.02 0.11
CA ARG A 207 -5.95 -16.88 -0.82
C ARG A 207 -6.39 -18.33 -0.69
N GLU A 208 -6.48 -18.85 0.53
CA GLU A 208 -6.92 -20.23 0.76
C GLU A 208 -8.37 -20.46 0.30
N ALA A 209 -9.27 -19.50 0.54
CA ALA A 209 -10.64 -19.56 0.04
C ALA A 209 -10.70 -19.55 -1.49
N HIS A 210 -9.89 -18.70 -2.14
CA HIS A 210 -9.77 -18.66 -3.60
C HIS A 210 -9.19 -19.95 -4.18
N GLU A 211 -8.18 -20.55 -3.54
CA GLU A 211 -7.62 -21.84 -3.96
C GLU A 211 -8.64 -22.96 -3.85
N ARG A 212 -9.41 -23.02 -2.76
CA ARG A 212 -10.51 -23.98 -2.59
C ARG A 212 -11.59 -23.79 -3.65
N ALA A 213 -12.01 -22.54 -3.89
CA ALA A 213 -12.96 -22.23 -4.95
C ALA A 213 -12.41 -22.65 -6.32
N ARG A 214 -11.15 -22.31 -6.63
CA ARG A 214 -10.50 -22.70 -7.89
C ARG A 214 -10.41 -24.21 -8.06
N ALA A 215 -10.14 -24.96 -7.00
CA ALA A 215 -10.13 -26.43 -7.05
C ALA A 215 -11.52 -27.00 -7.34
N GLN A 216 -12.59 -26.42 -6.77
CA GLN A 216 -13.96 -26.81 -7.05
C GLN A 216 -14.38 -26.45 -8.48
N PHE A 217 -13.99 -25.28 -8.98
CA PHE A 217 -14.30 -24.83 -10.34
C PHE A 217 -13.47 -25.52 -11.43
N LYS A 218 -12.29 -26.07 -11.10
CA LYS A 218 -11.45 -26.81 -12.06
C LYS A 218 -12.11 -28.09 -12.60
N GLY A 219 -13.09 -28.65 -11.88
CA GLY A 219 -13.88 -29.79 -12.34
C GLY A 219 -15.06 -29.44 -13.24
N SER A 220 -15.47 -28.16 -13.29
CA SER A 220 -16.69 -27.70 -13.98
C SER A 220 -16.42 -26.72 -15.12
N ILE A 221 -15.18 -26.23 -15.27
CA ILE A 221 -14.79 -25.45 -16.45
C ILE A 221 -14.51 -26.45 -17.57
N HIS A 222 -15.56 -26.75 -18.34
CA HIS A 222 -15.37 -27.05 -19.73
C HIS A 222 -14.61 -25.88 -20.34
N VAL A 223 -13.48 -26.16 -20.99
CA VAL A 223 -12.82 -25.16 -21.82
C VAL A 223 -13.74 -24.98 -23.03
N GLU A 224 -14.68 -24.05 -22.94
CA GLU A 224 -15.55 -23.63 -24.04
C GLU A 224 -14.68 -22.93 -25.10
N ASP A 225 -14.05 -23.73 -25.96
CA ASP A 225 -13.37 -23.24 -27.16
C ASP A 225 -14.41 -23.10 -28.26
N LEU A 226 -15.00 -21.91 -28.34
CA LEU A 226 -16.02 -21.56 -29.33
C LEU A 226 -15.54 -21.82 -30.76
N GLU A 227 -14.25 -21.60 -31.06
CA GLU A 227 -13.75 -21.80 -32.42
C GLU A 227 -13.61 -23.29 -32.74
N ALA A 228 -13.18 -24.10 -31.78
CA ALA A 228 -13.18 -25.56 -31.91
C ALA A 228 -14.60 -26.12 -32.04
N ASP A 229 -15.59 -25.54 -31.36
CA ASP A 229 -17.00 -25.88 -31.49
C ASP A 229 -17.56 -25.56 -32.89
N LEU A 230 -17.22 -24.39 -33.43
CA LEU A 230 -17.57 -24.02 -34.81
C LEU A 230 -16.93 -24.95 -35.83
N CYS A 231 -15.65 -25.31 -35.66
CA CYS A 231 -14.98 -26.29 -36.51
C CYS A 231 -15.71 -27.64 -36.50
N ARG A 232 -16.04 -28.14 -35.30
CA ARG A 232 -16.72 -29.43 -35.11
C ARG A 232 -18.08 -29.46 -35.79
N THR A 233 -18.90 -28.46 -35.51
CA THR A 233 -20.27 -28.36 -36.06
C THR A 233 -20.27 -28.17 -37.58
N TRP A 234 -19.34 -27.38 -38.13
CA TRP A 234 -19.21 -27.21 -39.58
C TRP A 234 -18.74 -28.49 -40.29
N ASN A 235 -17.78 -29.23 -39.73
CA ASN A 235 -17.34 -30.50 -40.30
C ASN A 235 -18.47 -31.54 -40.34
N VAL A 236 -19.25 -31.65 -39.26
CA VAL A 236 -20.43 -32.54 -39.21
C VAL A 236 -21.47 -32.15 -40.26
N LEU A 237 -21.70 -30.85 -40.43
CA LEU A 237 -22.63 -30.33 -41.44
C LEU A 237 -22.11 -30.62 -42.86
N ARG A 238 -20.82 -30.39 -43.13
CA ARG A 238 -20.18 -30.67 -44.42
C ARG A 238 -20.31 -32.15 -44.78
N ASP A 239 -19.91 -33.04 -43.88
CA ASP A 239 -19.92 -34.48 -44.12
C ASP A 239 -21.34 -34.97 -44.49
N ARG A 240 -22.39 -34.36 -43.91
CA ARG A 240 -23.79 -34.64 -44.27
C ARG A 240 -24.22 -34.02 -45.60
N THR A 241 -23.77 -32.81 -45.94
CA THR A 241 -24.10 -32.17 -47.22
C THR A 241 -23.44 -32.81 -48.44
N MET A 242 -22.39 -33.61 -48.23
CA MET A 242 -21.76 -34.40 -49.30
C MET A 242 -22.58 -35.63 -49.69
N ASP A 243 -23.39 -36.15 -48.76
CA ASP A 243 -24.18 -37.37 -48.93
C ASP A 243 -25.62 -37.12 -49.41
N ASP A 244 -26.23 -35.98 -49.09
CA ASP A 244 -27.62 -35.67 -49.46
C ASP A 244 -27.85 -34.18 -49.80
N SER A 245 -28.83 -33.90 -50.68
CA SER A 245 -28.98 -32.58 -51.30
C SER A 245 -29.40 -31.47 -50.32
N GLY A 246 -28.41 -30.69 -49.88
CA GLY A 246 -28.51 -29.24 -49.61
C GLY A 246 -29.03 -28.78 -48.25
N MET A 247 -29.87 -29.55 -47.54
CA MET A 247 -30.47 -29.11 -46.27
C MET A 247 -30.36 -30.18 -45.19
N VAL A 248 -29.77 -29.81 -44.04
CA VAL A 248 -29.56 -30.70 -42.89
C VAL A 248 -30.34 -30.20 -41.69
N ASN A 249 -31.05 -31.11 -41.00
CA ASN A 249 -31.80 -30.75 -39.79
C ASN A 249 -30.87 -30.55 -38.59
N LEU A 250 -31.11 -29.51 -37.80
CA LEU A 250 -30.32 -29.22 -36.60
C LEU A 250 -30.35 -30.38 -35.58
N GLY A 251 -31.48 -31.08 -35.47
CA GLY A 251 -31.61 -32.24 -34.58
C GLY A 251 -30.66 -33.40 -34.93
N GLU A 252 -30.37 -33.59 -36.21
CA GLU A 252 -29.43 -34.63 -36.66
C GLU A 252 -27.97 -34.25 -36.33
N ILE A 253 -27.65 -32.96 -36.37
CA ILE A 253 -26.34 -32.43 -35.97
C ILE A 253 -26.14 -32.62 -34.46
N VAL A 254 -27.18 -32.37 -33.65
CA VAL A 254 -27.14 -32.59 -32.19
C VAL A 254 -26.84 -34.04 -31.86
N GLU A 255 -27.52 -35.00 -32.52
CA GLU A 255 -27.27 -36.44 -32.28
C GLU A 255 -25.85 -36.87 -32.64
N LEU A 256 -25.28 -36.34 -33.73
CA LEU A 256 -23.91 -36.64 -34.13
C LEU A 256 -22.87 -36.03 -33.19
N LEU A 257 -23.10 -34.79 -32.73
CA LEU A 257 -22.24 -34.16 -31.72
C LEU A 257 -22.33 -34.89 -30.38
N LYS A 258 -23.52 -35.35 -30.00
CA LYS A 258 -23.72 -36.18 -28.80
C LYS A 258 -22.91 -37.48 -28.89
N GLN A 259 -22.94 -38.17 -30.03
CA GLN A 259 -22.14 -39.39 -30.25
C GLN A 259 -20.63 -39.11 -30.13
N GLN A 260 -20.15 -38.02 -30.73
CA GLN A 260 -18.74 -37.62 -30.62
C GLN A 260 -18.33 -37.25 -29.17
N SER A 261 -19.23 -36.66 -28.39
CA SER A 261 -18.99 -36.38 -26.96
C SER A 261 -19.01 -37.67 -26.12
N LEU A 262 -19.90 -38.62 -26.41
CA LEU A 262 -19.90 -39.93 -25.74
C LEU A 262 -18.59 -40.70 -25.97
N GLU A 263 -18.04 -40.65 -27.19
CA GLU A 263 -16.75 -41.28 -27.54
C GLU A 263 -15.56 -40.66 -26.78
N LYS A 264 -15.68 -39.40 -26.37
CA LYS A 264 -14.68 -38.69 -25.55
C LYS A 264 -14.78 -39.00 -24.05
N GLY A 265 -15.77 -39.80 -23.64
CA GLY A 265 -15.93 -40.27 -22.26
C GLY A 265 -16.84 -39.41 -21.37
N TYR A 266 -17.66 -38.52 -21.95
CA TYR A 266 -18.65 -37.74 -21.21
C TYR A 266 -19.85 -38.59 -20.74
N SER A 267 -20.52 -38.16 -19.67
CA SER A 267 -21.77 -38.77 -19.23
C SER A 267 -22.92 -38.47 -20.20
N ASP A 268 -23.94 -39.33 -20.29
CA ASP A 268 -25.02 -39.19 -21.30
C ASP A 268 -25.83 -37.89 -21.14
N ASP A 269 -26.08 -37.47 -19.89
CA ASP A 269 -26.79 -36.23 -19.58
C ASP A 269 -25.96 -34.98 -19.94
N GLU A 270 -24.66 -35.02 -19.65
CA GLU A 270 -23.72 -33.92 -19.94
C GLU A 270 -23.45 -33.80 -21.44
N ALA A 271 -23.26 -34.92 -22.14
CA ALA A 271 -23.09 -34.97 -23.59
C ALA A 271 -24.34 -34.47 -24.32
N SER A 272 -25.54 -34.77 -23.80
CA SER A 272 -26.80 -34.29 -24.39
C SER A 272 -26.97 -32.78 -24.20
N ALA A 273 -26.63 -32.24 -23.04
CA ALA A 273 -26.73 -30.81 -22.76
C ALA A 273 -25.68 -30.02 -23.55
N GLU A 274 -24.43 -30.51 -23.59
CA GLU A 274 -23.34 -29.92 -24.39
C GLU A 274 -23.72 -29.88 -25.87
N ALA A 275 -24.10 -31.02 -26.45
CA ALA A 275 -24.40 -31.11 -27.88
C ALA A 275 -25.55 -30.17 -28.31
N GLN A 276 -26.58 -30.00 -27.48
CA GLN A 276 -27.68 -29.08 -27.75
C GLN A 276 -27.21 -27.62 -27.74
N VAL A 277 -26.46 -27.21 -26.72
CA VAL A 277 -25.96 -25.83 -26.60
C VAL A 277 -24.95 -25.54 -27.70
N THR A 278 -23.98 -26.42 -27.91
CA THR A 278 -22.94 -26.27 -28.94
C THR A 278 -23.54 -26.22 -30.33
N ALA A 279 -24.51 -27.08 -30.68
CA ALA A 279 -25.16 -27.04 -32.00
C ALA A 279 -25.92 -25.72 -32.22
N LEU A 280 -26.68 -25.27 -31.21
CA LEU A 280 -27.49 -24.07 -31.32
C LEU A 280 -26.62 -22.81 -31.40
N VAL A 281 -25.66 -22.65 -30.49
CA VAL A 281 -24.73 -21.51 -30.49
C VAL A 281 -23.89 -21.50 -31.76
N SER A 282 -23.35 -22.65 -32.15
CA SER A 282 -22.54 -22.74 -33.38
C SER A 282 -23.35 -22.45 -34.63
N SER A 283 -24.61 -22.91 -34.72
CA SER A 283 -25.49 -22.59 -35.85
C SER A 283 -25.71 -21.08 -36.01
N LEU A 284 -25.87 -20.35 -34.90
CA LEU A 284 -26.04 -18.90 -34.89
C LEU A 284 -24.76 -18.16 -35.31
N PHE A 285 -23.61 -18.62 -34.82
CA PHE A 285 -22.33 -18.01 -35.20
C PHE A 285 -21.93 -18.34 -36.64
N LEU A 286 -22.19 -19.56 -37.11
CA LEU A 286 -21.93 -19.96 -38.49
C LEU A 286 -22.79 -19.16 -39.47
N THR A 287 -24.05 -18.89 -39.11
CA THR A 287 -24.95 -18.06 -39.93
C THR A 287 -24.55 -16.59 -39.91
N HIS A 288 -24.27 -16.03 -38.73
CA HIS A 288 -23.79 -14.65 -38.61
C HIS A 288 -22.49 -14.41 -39.41
N ARG A 289 -21.57 -15.38 -39.40
CA ARG A 289 -20.28 -15.29 -40.11
C ARG A 289 -20.37 -15.65 -41.60
N GLY A 290 -21.56 -16.01 -42.10
CA GLY A 290 -21.81 -16.27 -43.53
C GLY A 290 -21.34 -17.62 -44.06
N TYR A 291 -21.15 -18.62 -43.18
CA TYR A 291 -20.79 -19.97 -43.58
C TYR A 291 -22.00 -20.81 -44.00
N VAL A 292 -23.14 -20.58 -43.35
CA VAL A 292 -24.33 -21.42 -43.43
C VAL A 292 -25.56 -20.53 -43.52
N ASP A 293 -26.55 -20.91 -44.31
CA ASP A 293 -27.87 -20.28 -44.30
C ASP A 293 -28.83 -21.07 -43.38
N LEU A 294 -29.68 -20.37 -42.65
CA LEU A 294 -30.59 -20.96 -41.67
C LEU A 294 -32.03 -20.63 -42.03
N THR A 295 -32.83 -21.69 -42.16
CA THR A 295 -34.27 -21.59 -42.43
C THR A 295 -35.03 -22.30 -41.33
N GLN A 296 -36.10 -21.68 -40.83
CA GLN A 296 -37.01 -22.28 -39.85
C GLN A 296 -38.43 -22.29 -40.39
N GLU A 297 -39.11 -23.44 -40.30
CA GLU A 297 -40.52 -23.56 -40.67
C GLU A 297 -41.44 -22.72 -39.74
N PRO A 298 -42.59 -22.22 -40.23
CA PRO A 298 -43.49 -21.42 -39.42
C PRO A 298 -44.15 -22.23 -38.30
N GLY A 299 -43.95 -21.82 -37.04
CA GLY A 299 -44.55 -22.43 -35.84
C GLY A 299 -43.64 -22.32 -34.61
N LYS A 300 -44.19 -22.52 -33.40
CA LYS A 300 -43.39 -22.44 -32.15
C LYS A 300 -42.28 -23.51 -32.06
N ASN A 301 -42.41 -24.61 -32.80
CA ASN A 301 -41.45 -25.72 -32.89
C ASN A 301 -41.11 -26.04 -34.35
N GLY A 302 -41.01 -25.01 -35.21
CA GLY A 302 -40.62 -25.22 -36.61
C GLY A 302 -39.26 -25.89 -36.72
N LEU A 303 -39.13 -26.85 -37.64
CA LEU A 303 -37.88 -27.53 -37.94
C LEU A 303 -36.84 -26.49 -38.40
N ILE A 304 -35.64 -26.55 -37.83
CA ILE A 304 -34.51 -25.70 -38.18
C ILE A 304 -33.63 -26.51 -39.13
N SER A 305 -33.52 -26.02 -40.37
CA SER A 305 -32.69 -26.59 -41.42
C SER A 305 -31.53 -25.65 -41.71
N LEU A 306 -30.34 -26.22 -41.85
CA LEU A 306 -29.10 -25.54 -42.18
C LEU A 306 -28.64 -25.93 -43.58
N GLN A 307 -28.23 -24.95 -44.37
CA GLN A 307 -27.67 -25.13 -45.71
C GLN A 307 -26.23 -24.60 -45.77
N ASN A 308 -25.28 -25.46 -46.17
CA ASN A 308 -23.91 -25.02 -46.40
C ASN A 308 -23.82 -24.16 -47.67
N LEU A 309 -23.30 -22.94 -47.53
CA LEU A 309 -23.10 -22.01 -48.65
C LEU A 309 -21.77 -22.25 -49.37
N HIS A 310 -20.80 -22.91 -48.73
CA HIS A 310 -19.44 -23.12 -49.24
C HIS A 310 -19.16 -24.63 -49.36
N GLN A 311 -19.69 -25.24 -50.42
CA GLN A 311 -19.59 -26.68 -50.67
C GLN A 311 -18.22 -27.11 -51.24
N ASP A 312 -17.50 -26.18 -51.86
CA ASP A 312 -16.22 -26.45 -52.55
C ASP A 312 -14.99 -26.40 -51.62
N ASP A 313 -15.14 -25.85 -50.41
CA ASP A 313 -14.02 -25.67 -49.48
C ASP A 313 -13.85 -26.87 -48.54
N THR A 314 -12.61 -27.34 -48.41
CA THR A 314 -12.28 -28.56 -47.64
C THR A 314 -11.81 -28.29 -46.22
N ASP A 315 -11.32 -27.09 -45.92
CA ASP A 315 -10.69 -26.76 -44.64
C ASP A 315 -11.32 -25.52 -43.98
N PHE A 316 -11.87 -25.72 -42.78
CA PHE A 316 -12.57 -24.69 -42.01
C PHE A 316 -11.64 -23.52 -41.66
N LEU A 317 -10.37 -23.78 -41.35
CA LEU A 317 -9.43 -22.73 -40.97
C LEU A 317 -9.17 -21.79 -42.16
N SER A 318 -8.91 -22.35 -43.35
CA SER A 318 -8.73 -21.58 -44.58
C SER A 318 -9.98 -20.77 -44.98
N LEU A 319 -11.16 -21.37 -44.80
CA LEU A 319 -12.46 -20.73 -45.02
C LEU A 319 -12.66 -19.57 -44.05
N SER A 320 -12.26 -19.76 -42.78
CA SER A 320 -12.39 -18.74 -41.74
C SER A 320 -11.49 -17.54 -41.93
N GLU A 321 -10.25 -17.75 -42.38
CA GLU A 321 -9.34 -16.67 -42.72
C GLU A 321 -9.82 -15.88 -43.95
N ARG A 322 -10.48 -16.54 -44.91
CA ARG A 322 -11.04 -15.90 -46.11
C ARG A 322 -12.27 -15.04 -45.80
N LEU A 323 -13.19 -15.54 -44.97
CA LEU A 323 -14.45 -14.88 -44.68
C LEU A 323 -14.36 -13.90 -43.50
N ASN A 324 -13.52 -14.20 -42.51
CA ASN A 324 -13.34 -13.41 -41.29
C ASN A 324 -11.86 -13.37 -40.88
N PRO A 325 -11.01 -12.62 -41.62
CA PRO A 325 -9.60 -12.48 -41.25
C PRO A 325 -9.49 -11.91 -39.83
N LYS A 326 -8.67 -12.54 -38.98
CA LYS A 326 -8.39 -12.04 -37.64
C LYS A 326 -7.76 -10.65 -37.77
N SER A 327 -8.49 -9.62 -37.35
CA SER A 327 -7.94 -8.27 -37.25
C SER A 327 -6.74 -8.31 -36.29
N GLU A 328 -5.53 -8.00 -36.76
CA GLU A 328 -4.34 -7.79 -35.94
C GLU A 328 -4.41 -6.51 -35.07
N LEU A 329 -5.59 -6.17 -34.54
CA LEU A 329 -5.77 -5.00 -33.67
C LEU A 329 -6.09 -5.47 -32.26
N LEU A 330 -5.07 -5.98 -31.56
CA LEU A 330 -4.86 -5.90 -30.11
C LEU A 330 -3.49 -6.48 -29.70
N GLY A 331 -2.45 -6.22 -30.50
CA GLY A 331 -1.04 -6.41 -30.15
C GLY A 331 -0.38 -5.07 -29.85
N GLY A 332 -1.00 -4.25 -29.00
CA GLY A 332 -0.41 -3.00 -28.53
C GLY A 332 0.79 -3.31 -27.66
N VAL A 333 1.97 -3.20 -28.26
CA VAL A 333 3.29 -3.20 -27.64
C VAL A 333 3.24 -2.34 -26.36
N ILE A 334 3.41 -2.98 -25.21
CA ILE A 334 3.89 -2.30 -24.00
C ILE A 334 5.33 -1.89 -24.34
N ALA A 335 5.50 -0.64 -24.76
CA ALA A 335 6.80 -0.01 -24.84
C ALA A 335 7.14 0.49 -23.44
N ASP A 336 8.09 -0.18 -22.79
CA ASP A 336 8.82 0.36 -21.66
C ASP A 336 9.47 1.70 -22.07
N VAL A 337 9.01 2.79 -21.46
CA VAL A 337 9.79 4.02 -21.20
C VAL A 337 9.44 4.51 -19.81
#